data_AF-A0A1G3H517-F1
#
_entry.id   AF-A0A1G3H517-F1
#
_cell.length_a   1.000
_cell.length_b   1.000
_cell.length_c   1.000
_cell.angle_alpha   90.00
_cell.angle_beta   90.00
_cell.angle_gamma   90.00
#
_symmetry.space_group_name_H-M   'P 1'
#
loop_
_entity.id
_entity.type
_entity.pdbx_description
1 polymer ?
#
loop_
_entity_poly.entity_id
_entity_poly.type
_entity_poly.pdbx_seq_one_letter_code
_entity_poly.pdbx_strand_id
1 'polypeptide(L)'
;MKTDELPDIVFLMASALTVMTRFIQTGCPRQGALVRRQLGILQSYPDHLVPPPLKAAVRRLHGDWELMLLGTAQGNAATSSNLQ
;
A
#
# COMPACT_ATOMS: atom_id res chain seq x y z
N MET A 1 -5.48 13.98 24.88
CA MET A 1 -5.19 13.07 23.74
C MET A 1 -5.55 13.82 22.47
N LYS A 2 -4.56 14.23 21.66
CA LYS A 2 -4.85 14.82 20.36
C LYS A 2 -5.43 13.71 19.49
N THR A 3 -6.71 13.79 19.18
CA THR A 3 -7.26 13.20 17.96
C THR A 3 -6.54 13.89 16.81
N ASP A 4 -5.33 13.42 16.51
CA ASP A 4 -4.61 13.80 15.30
C ASP A 4 -5.56 13.58 14.13
N GLU A 5 -5.86 14.67 13.42
CA GLU A 5 -6.75 14.69 12.27
C GLU A 5 -6.29 13.62 11.30
N LEU A 6 -7.01 12.50 11.25
CA LEU A 6 -6.83 11.51 10.21
C LEU A 6 -6.94 12.24 8.86
N PRO A 7 -6.09 11.92 7.87
CA PRO A 7 -6.16 12.56 6.56
C PRO A 7 -7.59 12.52 5.98
N ASP A 8 -7.92 13.42 5.08
CA ASP A 8 -9.17 13.26 4.33
C ASP A 8 -9.15 11.92 3.56
N ILE A 9 -10.21 11.13 3.71
CA ILE A 9 -10.26 9.78 3.15
C ILE A 9 -10.25 9.79 1.62
N VAL A 10 -10.87 10.81 1.00
CA VAL A 10 -10.90 10.97 -0.45
C VAL A 10 -9.51 11.30 -0.96
N PHE A 11 -8.80 12.21 -0.28
CA PHE A 11 -7.41 12.54 -0.59
C PHE A 11 -6.50 11.31 -0.47
N LEU A 12 -6.64 10.54 0.61
CA LEU A 12 -5.81 9.36 0.86
C LEU A 12 -6.05 8.27 -0.21
N MET A 13 -7.30 8.06 -0.60
CA MET A 13 -7.68 7.14 -1.69
C MET A 13 -7.12 7.59 -3.04
N ALA A 14 -7.30 8.86 -3.41
CA ALA A 14 -6.78 9.42 -4.66
C ALA A 14 -5.25 9.33 -4.73
N SER A 15 -4.59 9.58 -3.60
CA SER A 15 -3.13 9.42 -3.48
C SER A 15 -2.71 7.96 -3.65
N ALA A 16 -3.38 7.00 -2.99
CA ALA A 16 -3.09 5.58 -3.13
C ALA A 16 -3.22 5.10 -4.59
N LEU A 17 -4.31 5.48 -5.27
CA LEU A 17 -4.51 5.16 -6.69
C LEU A 17 -3.40 5.73 -7.57
N THR A 18 -2.97 6.97 -7.31
CA THR A 18 -1.88 7.61 -8.06
C THR A 18 -0.56 6.85 -7.88
N VAL A 19 -0.22 6.45 -6.66
CA VAL A 19 1.03 5.73 -6.38
C VAL A 19 0.97 4.31 -6.96
N MET A 20 -0.18 3.62 -6.89
CA MET A 20 -0.37 2.31 -7.52
C MET A 20 -0.13 2.36 -9.04
N THR A 21 -0.71 3.36 -9.73
CA THR A 21 -0.51 3.54 -11.17
C THR A 21 0.96 3.79 -11.51
N ARG A 22 1.66 4.63 -10.74
CA ARG A 22 3.10 4.88 -10.93
C ARG A 22 3.94 3.65 -10.65
N PHE A 23 3.55 2.83 -9.68
CA PHE A 23 4.26 1.59 -9.36
C PHE A 23 4.21 0.63 -10.55
N ILE A 24 3.04 0.45 -11.17
CA ILE A 24 2.89 -0.40 -12.35
C ILE A 24 3.79 0.08 -13.50
N GLN A 25 3.94 1.39 -13.66
CA GLN A 25 4.78 1.96 -14.72
C GLN A 25 6.29 1.82 -14.47
N THR A 26 6.72 1.83 -13.20
CA THR A 26 8.15 1.94 -12.86
C THR A 26 8.74 0.70 -12.19
N GLY A 27 7.89 -0.16 -11.62
CA GLY A 27 8.31 -1.28 -10.76
C GLY A 27 9.03 -0.86 -9.47
N CYS A 28 9.00 0.44 -9.11
CA CYS A 28 9.85 0.97 -8.03
C CYS A 28 9.40 0.46 -6.64
N PRO A 29 10.23 -0.29 -5.89
CA PRO A 29 9.84 -0.85 -4.59
C PRO A 29 9.44 0.22 -3.56
N ARG A 30 10.06 1.41 -3.63
CA ARG A 30 9.72 2.55 -2.76
C ARG A 30 8.29 3.02 -2.94
N GLN A 31 7.75 2.96 -4.17
CA GLN A 31 6.35 3.29 -4.42
C GLN A 31 5.43 2.23 -3.83
N GLY A 32 5.79 0.94 -3.92
CA GLY A 32 5.01 -0.12 -3.28
C GLY A 32 4.94 0.01 -1.76
N ALA A 33 6.05 0.40 -1.12
CA ALA A 33 6.05 0.70 0.31
C ALA A 33 5.12 1.88 0.68
N LEU A 34 5.00 2.89 -0.19
CA LEU A 34 4.07 4.01 0.00
C LEU A 34 2.61 3.57 -0.12
N VAL A 35 2.29 2.73 -1.11
CA VAL A 35 0.95 2.16 -1.26
C VAL A 35 0.54 1.40 -0.01
N ARG A 36 1.43 0.50 0.47
CA ARG A 36 1.18 -0.27 1.70
C ARG A 36 0.87 0.63 2.89
N ARG A 37 1.68 1.68 3.09
CA ARG A 37 1.47 2.66 4.17
C ARG A 37 0.09 3.32 4.07
N GLN A 38 -0.30 3.77 2.88
CA GLN A 38 -1.58 4.46 2.68
C GLN A 38 -2.78 3.54 2.92
N LEU A 39 -2.71 2.29 2.43
CA LEU A 39 -3.72 1.27 2.69
C LEU A 39 -3.80 0.91 4.19
N GLY A 40 -2.67 0.86 4.89
CA GLY A 40 -2.66 0.63 6.34
C GLY A 40 -3.34 1.76 7.13
N ILE A 41 -3.14 3.02 6.70
CA ILE A 41 -3.84 4.18 7.28
C ILE A 41 -5.35 4.06 7.00
N LEU A 42 -5.77 3.76 5.76
CA LEU A 42 -7.18 3.55 5.41
C LEU A 42 -7.84 2.41 6.20
N GLN A 43 -7.10 1.33 6.45
CA GLN A 43 -7.57 0.20 7.25
C GLN A 43 -7.84 0.60 8.72
N SER A 44 -7.07 1.55 9.24
CA SER A 44 -7.15 2.04 10.63
C SER A 44 -8.31 3.01 10.89
N TYR A 45 -8.98 3.52 9.84
CA TYR A 45 -10.16 4.38 10.04
C TYR A 45 -11.25 3.63 10.79
N PRO A 46 -12.09 4.29 11.60
CA PRO A 46 -13.29 3.69 12.17
C PRO A 46 -14.25 3.11 11.12
N ASP A 47 -14.92 2.00 11.42
CA ASP A 47 -15.87 1.34 10.49
C ASP A 47 -17.05 2.24 10.09
N HIS A 48 -17.46 3.18 10.96
CA HIS A 48 -18.57 4.09 10.68
C HIS A 48 -18.20 5.24 9.72
N LEU A 49 -16.91 5.49 9.47
CA LEU A 49 -16.44 6.54 8.56
C LEU A 49 -16.16 6.03 7.14
N VAL A 50 -16.16 4.70 6.94
CA VAL A 50 -15.81 4.08 5.66
C VAL A 50 -16.90 3.10 5.26
N PRO A 51 -17.47 3.21 4.05
CA PRO A 51 -18.44 2.23 3.56
C PRO A 51 -17.88 0.79 3.66
N PRO A 52 -18.66 -0.20 4.14
CA PRO A 52 -18.17 -1.57 4.29
C PRO A 52 -17.51 -2.19 3.04
N PRO A 53 -18.04 -1.98 1.82
CA PRO A 53 -17.38 -2.49 0.61
C PRO A 53 -15.98 -1.90 0.39
N LEU A 54 -15.81 -0.61 0.68
CA LEU A 54 -14.52 0.07 0.57
C LEU A 54 -13.54 -0.48 1.60
N LYS A 55 -14.01 -0.71 2.83
CA LYS A 55 -13.17 -1.28 3.90
C LYS A 55 -12.69 -2.69 3.57
N ALA A 56 -13.56 -3.52 3.01
CA ALA A 56 -13.20 -4.86 2.55
C ALA A 56 -12.16 -4.81 1.43
N ALA A 57 -12.33 -3.89 0.46
CA ALA A 57 -11.37 -3.68 -0.61
C ALA A 57 -10.00 -3.24 -0.09
N VAL A 58 -9.96 -2.29 0.85
CA VAL A 58 -8.71 -1.81 1.47
C VAL A 58 -7.98 -2.95 2.19
N ARG A 59 -8.68 -3.77 2.99
CA ARG A 59 -8.07 -4.90 3.70
C ARG A 59 -7.48 -5.93 2.73
N ARG A 60 -8.21 -6.28 1.68
CA ARG A 60 -7.74 -7.20 0.64
C ARG A 60 -6.51 -6.65 -0.07
N LEU A 61 -6.58 -5.40 -0.55
CA LEU A 61 -5.47 -4.75 -1.21
C LEU A 61 -4.24 -4.67 -0.31
N HIS A 62 -4.40 -4.31 0.97
CA HIS A 62 -3.27 -4.25 1.90
C HIS A 62 -2.54 -5.60 2.00
N GLY A 63 -3.28 -6.70 2.15
CA GLY A 63 -2.71 -8.05 2.17
C GLY A 63 -2.02 -8.45 0.85
N ASP A 64 -2.63 -8.16 -0.29
CA ASP A 64 -2.04 -8.45 -1.60
C ASP A 64 -0.71 -7.70 -1.80
N TRP A 65 -0.64 -6.44 -1.35
CA TRP A 65 0.59 -5.64 -1.41
C TRP A 65 1.68 -6.13 -0.44
N GLU A 66 1.31 -6.61 0.75
CA GLU A 66 2.26 -7.23 1.69
C GLU A 66 2.90 -8.48 1.08
N LEU A 67 2.08 -9.35 0.48
CA LEU A 67 2.57 -10.55 -0.20
C LEU A 67 3.49 -10.20 -1.39
N MET A 68 3.10 -9.23 -2.21
CA MET A 68 3.91 -8.80 -3.34
C MET A 68 5.28 -8.24 -2.90
N LEU A 69 5.31 -7.40 -1.85
CA LEU A 69 6.56 -6.83 -1.35
C LEU A 69 7.47 -7.90 -0.75
N LEU A 70 6.91 -8.88 -0.03
CA LEU A 70 7.67 -10.04 0.47
C LEU A 70 8.25 -10.89 -0.68
N GLY A 71 7.47 -11.13 -1.74
CA GLY A 71 7.93 -11.87 -2.92
C GLY A 71 9.03 -11.12 -3.71
N THR A 72 8.94 -9.79 -3.82
CA THR A 72 9.97 -8.98 -4.49
C THR A 72 11.31 -8.98 -3.75
N ALA A 73 11.32 -9.14 -2.42
CA ALA A 73 12.56 -9.20 -1.64
C ALA A 73 13.38 -10.47 -1.93
N GLN A 74 12.73 -11.59 -2.26
CA GLN A 74 13.43 -12.84 -2.62
C GLN A 74 14.00 -12.82 -4.05
N GLY A 75 13.35 -12.10 -4.97
CA GLY A 75 13.82 -11.99 -6.37
C GLY A 75 15.15 -11.23 -6.53
N ASN A 76 15.46 -10.28 -5.64
CA ASN A 76 16.71 -9.51 -5.69
C ASN A 76 17.91 -10.22 -5.06
N ALA A 77 17.70 -11.27 -4.25
CA ALA A 77 18.80 -12.05 -3.67
C ALA A 77 19.43 -13.03 -4.68
N ALA A 78 18.68 -13.44 -5.71
CA ALA A 78 19.15 -14.42 -6.70
C ALA A 78 20.06 -13.81 -7.79
N THR A 79 20.04 -12.49 -7.99
CA THR A 79 20.76 -11.84 -9.10
C THR A 79 22.17 -11.37 -8.72
N SER A 80 22.55 -11.40 -7.43
CA SER A 80 23.89 -10.97 -6.98
C SER A 80 24.93 -12.09 -6.93
N SER A 81 24.57 -13.34 -7.27
CA SER A 81 25.46 -14.50 -7.10
C SER A 81 26.09 -15.06 -8.37
N ASN A 82 25.91 -14.44 -9.54
CA ASN A 82 26.46 -14.93 -10.82
C ASN A 82 27.41 -13.94 -11.51
N LEU A 83 28.22 -13.22 -10.73
CA LEU A 83 29.29 -12.37 -11.23
C LEU A 83 30.55 -12.60 -10.39
N GLN A 84 31.09 -13.82 -10.44
CA GLN A 84 32.47 -14.13 -10.09
C GLN A 84 32.93 -15.42 -10.76
#